data_AF-A0A5C7Y610-F1
#
_entry.id   AF-A0A5C7Y610-F1
#
_cell.length_a   1.000
_cell.length_b   1.000
_cell.length_c   1.000
_cell.angle_alpha   90.00
_cell.angle_beta   90.00
_cell.angle_gamma   90.00
#
_symmetry.space_group_name_H-M   'P 1'
#
loop_
_entity.id
_entity.type
_entity.pdbx_description
1 polymer ?
#
loop_
_entity_poly.entity_id
_entity_poly.type
_entity_poly.pdbx_seq_one_letter_code
_entity_poly.pdbx_strand_id
1 'polypeptide(L)'
;MKIAAMSTRPWEPGITAATCARPEVPLTAWLLDTVQYLREQEDANETSLSHVLGFNLIDASEDEWDALLDKERGPWSESVRDHWEPLSTVSLDADHPCSLGVRAHIILTMLHRIQLSHQVGLAAAGSSIDWIAQHRRRVRRWRFSADRCRELDWLNRVEQQDHLPPEHRLPEDWTSGQLRDT
;
A
#
# COMPACT_ATOMS: atom_id res chain seq x y z
N MET A 1 17.65 29.81 -9.73
CA MET A 1 16.99 28.79 -8.90
C MET A 1 17.71 27.47 -9.17
N LYS A 2 18.58 27.03 -8.26
CA LYS A 2 19.20 25.70 -8.37
C LYS A 2 18.15 24.71 -7.85
N ILE A 3 17.57 23.91 -8.75
CA ILE A 3 16.85 22.71 -8.33
C ILE A 3 17.91 21.87 -7.63
N ALA A 4 17.82 21.75 -6.31
CA ALA A 4 18.68 20.83 -5.58
C ALA A 4 18.49 19.47 -6.24
N ALA A 5 19.57 18.89 -6.77
CA ALA A 5 19.52 17.56 -7.33
C ALA A 5 19.03 16.64 -6.22
N MET A 6 17.77 16.19 -6.33
CA MET A 6 17.26 15.14 -5.45
C MET A 6 18.21 13.97 -5.61
N SER A 7 18.65 13.40 -4.48
CA SER A 7 19.48 12.20 -4.51
C SER A 7 18.76 11.14 -5.32
N THR A 8 19.38 10.67 -6.39
CA THR A 8 18.88 9.59 -7.24
C THR A 8 18.51 8.39 -6.38
N ARG A 9 17.26 7.94 -6.47
CA ARG A 9 16.76 6.82 -5.66
C ARG A 9 17.20 5.50 -6.28
N PRO A 10 17.58 4.49 -5.47
CA PRO A 10 18.14 3.22 -5.96
C PRO A 10 17.13 2.37 -6.75
N TRP A 11 15.83 2.63 -6.57
CA TRP A 11 14.74 2.00 -7.32
C TRP A 11 14.33 2.78 -8.58
N GLU A 12 14.97 3.89 -8.92
CA GLU A 12 14.69 4.55 -10.19
C GLU A 12 15.11 3.65 -11.36
N PRO A 13 14.27 3.47 -12.40
CA PRO A 13 14.51 2.51 -13.49
C PRO A 13 15.93 2.54 -14.10
N GLY A 14 16.49 3.73 -14.30
CA GLY A 14 17.85 3.89 -14.84
C GLY A 14 18.99 3.53 -13.87
N ILE A 15 18.75 3.60 -12.56
CA ILE A 15 19.72 3.26 -11.51
C ILE A 15 19.66 1.76 -11.22
N THR A 16 18.46 1.21 -11.11
CA THR A 16 18.25 -0.21 -10.81
C THR A 16 18.90 -1.10 -11.88
N ALA A 17 18.67 -0.80 -13.15
CA ALA A 17 19.29 -1.51 -14.27
C ALA A 17 20.83 -1.41 -14.30
N ALA A 18 21.40 -0.35 -13.74
CA ALA A 18 22.85 -0.09 -13.78
C ALA A 18 23.60 -0.60 -12.55
N THR A 19 22.94 -0.79 -11.41
CA THR A 19 23.62 -0.96 -10.11
C THR A 19 23.11 -2.10 -9.23
N CYS A 20 21.91 -2.63 -9.48
CA CYS A 20 21.32 -3.64 -8.62
C CYS A 20 21.53 -5.06 -9.17
N ALA A 21 22.52 -5.78 -8.61
CA ALA A 21 22.69 -7.22 -8.86
C ALA A 21 21.62 -8.09 -8.17
N ARG A 22 20.84 -7.49 -7.27
CA ARG A 22 19.85 -8.16 -6.41
C ARG A 22 18.53 -7.39 -6.42
N PRO A 23 17.43 -8.00 -6.91
CA PRO A 23 16.12 -7.34 -7.01
C PRO A 23 15.52 -6.95 -5.65
N GLU A 24 15.93 -7.56 -4.54
CA GLU A 24 15.40 -7.26 -3.21
C GLU A 24 15.79 -5.86 -2.72
N VAL A 25 16.93 -5.33 -3.19
CA VAL A 25 17.44 -4.01 -2.81
C VAL A 25 16.55 -2.87 -3.31
N PRO A 26 16.28 -2.73 -4.62
CA PRO A 26 15.38 -1.69 -5.11
C PRO A 26 13.95 -1.87 -4.58
N LEU A 27 13.47 -3.12 -4.45
CA LEU A 27 12.15 -3.41 -3.89
C LEU A 27 12.00 -2.92 -2.44
N THR A 28 12.98 -3.20 -1.60
CA THR A 28 12.97 -2.75 -0.20
C THR A 28 13.08 -1.24 -0.10
N ALA A 29 13.94 -0.62 -0.92
CA ALA A 29 14.09 0.82 -0.96
C ALA A 29 12.81 1.53 -1.43
N TRP A 30 12.12 0.98 -2.44
CA TRP A 30 10.83 1.47 -2.90
C TRP A 30 9.77 1.40 -1.79
N LEU A 31 9.70 0.28 -1.06
CA LEU A 31 8.78 0.12 0.06
C LEU A 31 9.01 1.20 1.12
N LEU A 32 10.28 1.38 1.54
CA LEU A 32 10.65 2.36 2.57
C LEU A 32 10.33 3.78 2.12
N ASP A 33 10.68 4.15 0.89
CA ASP A 33 10.40 5.48 0.35
C ASP A 33 8.89 5.74 0.20
N THR A 34 8.12 4.73 -0.20
CA THR A 34 6.66 4.86 -0.34
C THR A 34 5.99 5.04 1.02
N VAL A 35 6.40 4.27 2.03
CA VAL A 35 5.88 4.41 3.40
C VAL A 35 6.31 5.75 4.01
N GLN A 36 7.56 6.16 3.81
CA GLN A 36 8.06 7.45 4.27
C GLN A 36 7.30 8.61 3.61
N TYR A 37 7.02 8.53 2.31
CA TYR A 37 6.21 9.53 1.62
C TYR A 37 4.81 9.63 2.23
N LEU A 38 4.14 8.50 2.50
CA LEU A 38 2.82 8.52 3.15
C LEU A 38 2.87 9.12 4.56
N ARG A 39 3.91 8.80 5.33
CA ARG A 39 4.17 9.38 6.66
C ARG A 39 4.25 10.91 6.56
N GLU A 40 5.05 11.42 5.63
CA GLU A 40 5.22 12.86 5.39
C GLU A 40 3.93 13.54 4.91
N GLN A 41 3.13 12.88 4.07
CA GLN A 41 1.84 13.43 3.63
C GLN A 41 0.85 13.56 4.79
N GLU A 42 0.81 12.56 5.68
CA GLU A 42 -0.03 12.59 6.87
C GLU A 42 0.46 13.63 7.89
N ASP A 43 1.76 13.84 8.04
CA ASP A 43 2.33 14.86 8.96
C ASP A 43 2.15 16.29 8.42
N ALA A 44 2.26 16.49 7.11
CA ALA A 44 2.22 17.82 6.49
C ALA A 44 0.80 18.36 6.30
N ASN A 45 -0.22 17.50 6.26
CA ASN A 45 -1.59 17.90 6.00
C ASN A 45 -2.36 18.14 7.32
N GLU A 46 -2.74 19.39 7.60
CA GLU A 46 -3.46 19.79 8.83
C GLU A 46 -4.86 19.14 8.96
N THR A 47 -5.46 18.68 7.87
CA THR A 47 -6.74 17.95 7.88
C THR A 47 -6.58 16.43 7.86
N SER A 48 -5.33 15.93 7.90
CA SER A 48 -5.04 14.50 7.89
C SER A 48 -5.63 13.78 9.09
N LEU A 49 -5.74 12.45 8.96
CA LEU A 49 -6.23 11.65 10.08
C LEU A 49 -5.20 11.65 11.22
N SER A 50 -3.91 11.65 10.90
CA SER A 50 -2.83 11.74 11.87
C SER A 50 -2.89 13.02 12.71
N HIS A 51 -3.16 14.17 12.10
CA HIS A 51 -3.30 15.43 12.82
C HIS A 51 -4.54 15.42 13.73
N VAL A 52 -5.67 14.88 13.24
CA VAL A 52 -6.90 14.71 14.05
C VAL A 52 -6.69 13.79 15.25
N LEU A 53 -5.84 12.77 15.12
CA LEU A 53 -5.56 11.79 16.17
C LEU A 53 -4.43 12.22 17.12
N GLY A 54 -3.59 13.18 16.71
CA GLY A 54 -2.43 13.64 17.47
C GLY A 54 -1.22 12.72 17.41
N PHE A 55 -1.20 11.76 16.49
CA PHE A 55 -0.07 10.85 16.23
C PHE A 55 -0.06 10.40 14.77
N ASN A 56 1.10 9.99 14.26
CA ASN A 56 1.20 9.52 12.88
C ASN A 56 0.56 8.13 12.73
N LEU A 57 -0.54 8.07 11.98
CA LEU A 57 -1.31 6.86 11.78
C LEU A 57 -0.53 5.78 11.01
N ILE A 58 0.41 6.16 10.15
CA ILE A 58 1.24 5.21 9.39
C ILE A 58 2.10 4.36 10.33
N ASP A 59 2.45 4.92 11.50
CA ASP A 59 3.26 4.27 12.54
C ASP A 59 2.43 3.63 13.65
N ALA A 60 1.09 3.63 13.51
CA ALA A 60 0.20 3.12 14.53
C ALA A 60 0.39 1.61 14.77
N SER A 61 0.35 1.23 16.04
CA SER A 61 0.34 -0.16 16.50
C SER A 61 -0.93 -0.89 16.07
N GLU A 62 -0.92 -2.22 16.16
CA GLU A 62 -2.10 -3.01 15.80
C GLU A 62 -3.32 -2.67 16.66
N ASP A 63 -3.11 -2.41 17.95
CA ASP A 63 -4.17 -2.03 18.89
C ASP A 63 -4.75 -0.66 18.57
N GLU A 64 -3.91 0.31 18.17
CA GLU A 64 -4.36 1.64 17.74
C GLU A 64 -5.17 1.55 16.45
N TRP A 65 -4.73 0.74 15.49
CA TRP A 65 -5.50 0.46 14.28
C TRP A 65 -6.86 -0.15 14.59
N ASP A 66 -6.91 -1.19 15.42
CA ASP A 66 -8.16 -1.86 15.76
C ASP A 66 -9.11 -0.92 16.50
N ALA A 67 -8.60 -0.13 17.45
CA ALA A 67 -9.38 0.88 18.16
C ALA A 67 -9.94 1.96 17.22
N LEU A 68 -9.18 2.39 16.20
CA LEU A 68 -9.63 3.40 15.24
C LEU A 68 -10.69 2.86 14.29
N LEU A 69 -10.49 1.64 13.80
CA LEU A 69 -11.47 0.95 12.98
C LEU A 69 -12.78 0.84 13.76
N ASP A 70 -12.74 0.39 15.00
CA ASP A 70 -13.95 0.12 15.79
C ASP A 70 -14.69 1.39 16.29
N LYS A 71 -14.19 2.60 16.00
CA LYS A 71 -14.88 3.88 16.31
C LYS A 71 -16.13 4.13 15.45
N GLU A 72 -16.36 3.35 14.41
CA GLU A 72 -17.53 3.55 13.54
C GLU A 72 -18.85 3.35 14.27
N ARG A 73 -19.71 4.39 14.27
CA ARG A 73 -21.01 4.37 14.95
C ARG A 73 -22.10 3.90 13.99
N GLY A 74 -22.22 2.58 13.85
CA GLY A 74 -23.29 1.97 13.05
C GLY A 74 -22.79 0.79 12.21
N PRO A 75 -23.66 0.16 11.41
CA PRO A 75 -23.21 -0.81 10.42
C PRO A 75 -22.31 -0.11 9.40
N TRP A 76 -21.12 -0.66 9.16
CA TRP A 76 -20.24 -0.21 8.08
C TRP A 76 -21.01 -0.36 6.77
N SER A 77 -21.38 0.75 6.13
CA SER A 77 -22.17 0.69 4.91
C SER A 77 -21.38 -0.03 3.82
N GLU A 78 -21.99 -1.01 3.14
CA GLU A 78 -21.30 -1.81 2.11
C GLU A 78 -20.81 -0.96 0.91
N SER A 79 -21.31 0.27 0.79
CA SER A 79 -21.28 1.11 -0.41
C SER A 79 -20.52 2.43 -0.29
N VAL A 80 -19.76 2.73 0.78
CA VAL A 80 -19.01 4.03 0.83
C VAL A 80 -18.12 4.17 -0.40
N ARG A 81 -17.61 3.04 -0.92
CA ARG A 81 -16.81 3.00 -2.14
C ARG A 81 -17.61 3.16 -3.44
N ASP A 82 -18.92 2.91 -3.45
CA ASP A 82 -19.80 3.16 -4.61
C ASP A 82 -20.11 4.66 -4.78
N HIS A 83 -19.77 5.48 -3.78
CA HIS A 83 -19.82 6.95 -3.82
C HIS A 83 -18.43 7.59 -3.77
N TRP A 84 -17.37 6.79 -3.69
CA TRP A 84 -15.99 7.25 -3.66
C TRP A 84 -15.36 7.08 -5.05
N GLU A 85 -15.43 8.12 -5.86
CA GLU A 85 -14.74 8.13 -7.16
C GLU A 85 -13.22 8.06 -6.96
N PRO A 86 -12.53 7.09 -7.58
CA PRO A 86 -11.08 7.04 -7.54
C PRO A 86 -10.52 8.09 -8.50
N LEU A 87 -9.68 8.99 -7.97
CA LEU A 87 -8.83 9.93 -8.71
C LEU A 87 -9.54 11.07 -9.47
N SER A 88 -10.00 12.08 -8.72
CA SER A 88 -9.74 13.49 -9.07
C SER A 88 -10.20 14.39 -7.91
N THR A 89 -9.25 15.06 -7.25
CA THR A 89 -9.52 16.34 -6.55
C THR A 89 -10.63 16.35 -5.49
N VAL A 90 -10.75 15.33 -4.64
CA VAL A 90 -11.47 15.48 -3.37
C VAL A 90 -10.44 15.39 -2.27
N SER A 91 -10.11 16.56 -1.73
CA SER A 91 -9.36 16.66 -0.50
C SER A 91 -10.01 15.76 0.55
N LEU A 92 -9.21 15.08 1.37
CA LEU A 92 -9.65 14.59 2.68
C LEU A 92 -9.91 15.79 3.59
N ASP A 93 -10.70 16.76 3.12
CA ASP A 93 -11.11 17.93 3.88
C ASP A 93 -11.92 17.42 5.07
N ALA A 94 -11.67 18.03 6.22
CA ALA A 94 -12.36 17.74 7.47
C ALA A 94 -13.90 17.87 7.37
N ASP A 95 -14.40 18.46 6.28
CA ASP A 95 -15.82 18.72 6.02
C ASP A 95 -16.56 17.56 5.32
N HIS A 96 -15.88 16.53 4.81
CA HIS A 96 -16.59 15.34 4.30
C HIS A 96 -16.96 14.42 5.47
N PRO A 97 -18.26 14.12 5.70
CA PRO A 97 -18.73 13.42 6.89
C PRO A 97 -18.48 11.90 6.83
N CYS A 98 -17.32 11.47 6.33
CA CYS A 98 -16.85 10.11 6.53
C CYS A 98 -16.31 9.99 7.95
N SER A 99 -16.74 8.96 8.68
CA SER A 99 -16.24 8.75 10.04
C SER A 99 -14.74 8.45 10.05
N LEU A 100 -14.12 8.64 11.22
CA LEU A 100 -12.70 8.33 11.43
C LEU A 100 -12.37 6.87 11.08
N GLY A 101 -13.28 5.94 11.37
CA GLY A 101 -13.09 4.51 11.07
C GLY A 101 -13.04 4.22 9.58
N VAL A 102 -13.89 4.91 8.78
CA VAL A 102 -13.89 4.80 7.32
C VAL A 102 -12.57 5.30 6.72
N ARG A 103 -12.13 6.50 7.14
CA ARG A 103 -10.85 7.07 6.68
C ARG A 103 -9.66 6.19 7.07
N ALA A 104 -9.66 5.67 8.30
CA ALA A 104 -8.64 4.74 8.77
C ALA A 104 -8.59 3.46 7.92
N HIS A 105 -9.75 2.86 7.61
CA HIS A 105 -9.80 1.67 6.74
C HIS A 105 -9.19 1.94 5.37
N ILE A 106 -9.46 3.08 4.75
CA ILE A 106 -8.88 3.43 3.44
C ILE A 106 -7.35 3.43 3.51
N ILE A 107 -6.77 4.13 4.48
CA ILE A 107 -5.30 4.19 4.67
C ILE A 107 -4.74 2.79 4.94
N LEU A 108 -5.39 2.00 5.80
CA LEU A 108 -4.98 0.62 6.08
C LEU A 108 -4.96 -0.24 4.81
N THR A 109 -5.99 -0.15 3.96
CA THR A 109 -6.02 -0.92 2.70
C THR A 109 -4.90 -0.51 1.74
N MET A 110 -4.57 0.78 1.67
CA MET A 110 -3.44 1.28 0.88
C MET A 110 -2.11 0.69 1.37
N LEU A 111 -1.86 0.74 2.68
CA LEU A 111 -0.65 0.15 3.29
C LEU A 111 -0.57 -1.36 3.04
N HIS A 112 -1.68 -2.08 3.20
CA HIS A 112 -1.74 -3.51 2.94
C HIS A 112 -1.45 -3.88 1.47
N ARG A 113 -1.84 -3.02 0.52
CA ARG A 113 -1.60 -3.18 -0.92
C ARG A 113 -0.18 -2.82 -1.35
N ILE A 114 0.43 -1.81 -0.71
CA ILE A 114 1.87 -1.54 -0.86
C ILE A 114 2.67 -2.76 -0.40
N GLN A 115 2.35 -3.29 0.78
CA GLN A 115 3.00 -4.48 1.31
C GLN A 115 2.79 -5.71 0.42
N LEU A 116 1.60 -5.88 -0.16
CA LEU A 116 1.32 -6.93 -1.13
C LEU A 116 2.24 -6.81 -2.35
N SER A 117 2.33 -5.63 -2.96
CA SER A 117 3.14 -5.40 -4.16
C SER A 117 4.63 -5.67 -3.90
N HIS A 118 5.13 -5.28 -2.73
CA HIS A 118 6.48 -5.63 -2.30
C HIS A 118 6.69 -7.15 -2.21
N GLN A 119 5.76 -7.88 -1.58
CA GLN A 119 5.87 -9.33 -1.39
C GLN A 119 5.74 -10.10 -2.70
N VAL A 120 4.86 -9.65 -3.60
CA VAL A 120 4.76 -10.16 -4.98
C VAL A 120 6.07 -9.94 -5.72
N GLY A 121 6.65 -8.74 -5.64
CA GLY A 121 7.93 -8.42 -6.26
C GLY A 121 9.06 -9.33 -5.75
N LEU A 122 9.14 -9.56 -4.43
CA LEU A 122 10.13 -10.47 -3.84
C LEU A 122 9.91 -11.92 -4.29
N ALA A 123 8.67 -12.38 -4.38
CA ALA A 123 8.35 -13.71 -4.87
C ALA A 123 8.73 -13.88 -6.35
N ALA A 124 8.45 -12.88 -7.20
CA ALA A 124 8.86 -12.86 -8.60
C ALA A 124 10.39 -12.86 -8.77
N ALA A 125 11.10 -12.25 -7.82
CA ALA A 125 12.56 -12.27 -7.71
C ALA A 125 13.15 -13.61 -7.19
N GLY A 126 12.32 -14.61 -6.88
CA GLY A 126 12.75 -15.92 -6.40
C GLY A 126 12.79 -16.09 -4.87
N SER A 127 12.32 -15.11 -4.10
CA SER A 127 12.21 -15.27 -2.64
C SER A 127 11.09 -16.24 -2.29
N SER A 128 11.38 -17.21 -1.40
CA SER A 128 10.38 -18.14 -0.88
C SER A 128 9.48 -17.45 0.15
N ILE A 129 8.46 -16.74 -0.33
CA ILE A 129 7.49 -16.00 0.50
C ILE A 129 6.07 -16.40 0.12
N ASP A 130 5.30 -16.87 1.10
CA ASP A 130 3.87 -17.10 0.96
C ASP A 130 3.11 -15.77 1.09
N TRP A 131 3.17 -14.96 0.03
CA TRP A 131 2.57 -13.64 -0.02
C TRP A 131 1.04 -13.71 -0.02
N ILE A 132 0.45 -14.77 -0.59
CA ILE A 132 -1.01 -15.00 -0.61
C ILE A 132 -1.51 -15.17 0.82
N ALA A 133 -0.95 -16.11 1.60
CA ALA A 133 -1.40 -16.34 2.97
C ALA A 133 -1.16 -15.12 3.86
N GLN A 134 -0.03 -14.43 3.67
CA GLN A 134 0.28 -13.20 4.42
C GLN A 134 -0.71 -12.08 4.12
N HIS A 135 -1.05 -11.85 2.85
CA HIS A 135 -2.03 -10.83 2.48
C HIS A 135 -3.44 -11.22 2.91
N ARG A 136 -3.81 -12.50 2.82
CA ARG A 136 -5.09 -13.03 3.33
C ARG A 136 -5.25 -12.74 4.82
N ARG A 137 -4.19 -12.84 5.63
CA ARG A 137 -4.22 -12.45 7.05
C ARG A 137 -4.48 -10.95 7.23
N ARG A 138 -3.83 -10.10 6.44
CA ARG A 138 -4.04 -8.63 6.47
C ARG A 138 -5.47 -8.25 6.08
N VAL A 139 -6.00 -8.85 5.02
CA VAL A 139 -7.37 -8.61 4.50
C VAL A 139 -8.44 -9.03 5.51
N ARG A 140 -8.21 -10.04 6.36
CA ARG A 140 -9.17 -10.41 7.41
C ARG A 140 -9.45 -9.28 8.41
N ARG A 141 -8.52 -8.34 8.58
CA ARG A 141 -8.69 -7.17 9.47
C ARG A 141 -9.58 -6.09 8.86
N TRP A 142 -9.81 -6.12 7.55
CA TRP A 142 -10.64 -5.15 6.84
C TRP A 142 -12.09 -5.18 7.33
N ARG A 143 -12.63 -4.00 7.66
CA ARG A 143 -13.97 -3.86 8.25
C ARG A 143 -15.06 -3.73 7.19
N PHE A 144 -14.78 -3.12 6.05
CA PHE A 144 -15.70 -3.18 4.91
C PHE A 144 -15.76 -4.60 4.32
N SER A 145 -16.92 -5.25 4.50
CA SER A 145 -17.20 -6.61 4.02
C SER A 145 -17.04 -6.73 2.51
N ALA A 146 -17.55 -5.77 1.75
CA ALA A 146 -17.49 -5.77 0.29
C ALA A 146 -16.03 -5.72 -0.24
N ASP A 147 -15.19 -4.82 0.29
CA ASP A 147 -13.76 -4.76 -0.04
C ASP A 147 -13.06 -6.07 0.31
N ARG A 148 -13.32 -6.57 1.53
CA ARG A 148 -12.74 -7.82 2.01
C ARG A 148 -13.11 -9.01 1.13
N CYS A 149 -14.39 -9.17 0.80
CA CYS A 149 -14.89 -10.24 -0.06
C CYS A 149 -14.27 -10.14 -1.46
N ARG A 150 -14.28 -8.94 -2.07
CA ARG A 150 -13.70 -8.71 -3.39
C ARG A 150 -12.22 -9.07 -3.45
N GLU A 151 -11.44 -8.67 -2.45
CA GLU A 151 -10.01 -8.96 -2.38
C GLU A 151 -9.73 -10.44 -2.12
N LEU A 152 -10.52 -11.10 -1.26
CA LEU A 152 -10.42 -12.55 -1.02
C LEU A 152 -10.78 -13.37 -2.27
N ASP A 153 -11.84 -12.99 -2.98
CA ASP A 153 -12.23 -13.62 -4.24
C ASP A 153 -11.17 -13.45 -5.31
N TRP A 154 -10.54 -12.27 -5.36
CA TRP A 154 -9.38 -12.04 -6.20
C TRP A 154 -8.20 -12.94 -5.84
N LEU A 155 -7.82 -13.03 -4.56
CA LEU A 155 -6.76 -13.92 -4.11
C LEU A 155 -7.03 -15.38 -4.48
N ASN A 156 -8.29 -15.84 -4.35
CA ASN A 156 -8.68 -17.19 -4.73
C ASN A 156 -8.50 -17.44 -6.23
N ARG A 157 -8.80 -16.44 -7.09
CA ARG A 157 -8.56 -16.56 -8.54
C ARG A 157 -7.06 -16.61 -8.86
N VAL A 158 -6.26 -15.75 -8.23
CA VAL A 158 -4.80 -15.74 -8.47
C VAL A 158 -4.16 -17.07 -8.04
N GLU A 159 -4.57 -17.61 -6.89
CA GLU A 159 -4.10 -18.91 -6.39
C GLU A 159 -4.45 -20.07 -7.35
N GLN A 160 -5.56 -19.99 -8.07
CA GLN A 160 -5.99 -21.00 -9.04
C GLN A 160 -5.39 -20.84 -10.44
N GLN A 161 -5.18 -19.60 -10.87
CA GLN A 161 -4.82 -19.26 -12.25
C GLN A 161 -3.33 -18.92 -12.43
N ASP A 162 -2.59 -18.77 -11.34
CA ASP A 162 -1.19 -18.31 -11.30
C ASP A 162 -0.96 -16.99 -12.07
N HIS A 163 -2.01 -16.19 -12.21
CA HIS A 163 -1.98 -14.94 -12.96
C HIS A 163 -2.08 -13.73 -12.03
N LEU A 164 -0.92 -13.13 -11.75
CA LEU A 164 -0.81 -11.86 -11.01
C LEU A 164 -1.25 -10.68 -11.90
N PRO A 165 -2.21 -9.84 -11.47
CA PRO A 165 -2.59 -8.64 -12.22
C PRO A 165 -1.43 -7.66 -12.36
N PRO A 166 -1.39 -6.86 -13.45
CA PRO A 166 -0.35 -5.86 -13.67
C PRO A 166 -0.23 -4.81 -12.56
N GLU A 167 -1.33 -4.43 -11.92
CA GLU A 167 -1.34 -3.41 -10.86
C GLU A 167 -0.55 -3.77 -9.60
N HIS A 168 -0.27 -5.05 -9.39
CA HIS A 168 0.55 -5.55 -8.28
C HIS A 168 1.95 -5.96 -8.72
N ARG A 169 2.26 -5.82 -10.01
CA ARG A 169 3.59 -6.05 -10.55
C ARG A 169 4.38 -4.76 -10.45
N LEU A 170 5.52 -4.83 -9.80
CA LEU A 170 6.51 -3.76 -9.85
C LEU A 170 7.21 -3.78 -11.23
N PRO A 171 7.81 -2.66 -11.66
CA PRO A 171 8.44 -2.56 -12.97
C PRO A 171 9.35 -3.75 -13.27
N GLU A 172 9.28 -4.29 -14.50
CA GLU A 172 9.98 -5.52 -14.88
C GLU A 172 11.50 -5.38 -14.73
N ASP A 173 12.04 -4.20 -14.94
CA ASP A 173 13.46 -3.84 -14.73
C ASP A 173 13.93 -3.99 -13.28
N TRP A 174 13.01 -4.03 -12.30
CA TRP A 174 13.36 -4.25 -10.88
C TRP A 174 13.41 -5.72 -10.50
N THR A 175 12.73 -6.58 -11.27
CA THR A 175 12.62 -8.03 -11.02
C THR A 175 13.44 -8.85 -12.00
N SER A 176 13.81 -8.28 -13.15
CA SER A 176 14.61 -8.89 -14.22
C SER A 176 16.11 -8.86 -13.95
N GLY A 177 16.52 -9.10 -12.69
CA GLY A 177 17.91 -9.38 -12.31
C GLY A 177 18.47 -10.69 -12.92
N GLN A 178 18.04 -11.07 -14.13
CA GLN A 178 18.79 -11.98 -14.97
C GLN A 178 20.07 -11.27 -15.40
N LEU A 179 21.14 -11.64 -14.70
CA LEU A 179 22.50 -11.73 -15.25
C LEU A 179 22.43 -11.92 -16.77
N ARG A 180 22.74 -10.85 -17.51
CA ARG A 180 23.35 -11.04 -18.83
C ARG A 180 24.72 -11.63 -18.51
N ASP A 181 24.82 -12.96 -18.58
CA ASP A 181 26.11 -13.63 -18.72
C ASP A 181 26.78 -13.03 -19.97
N THR A 182 27.75 -12.14 -19.75
CA THR A 182 28.77 -11.73 -20.72
C THR A 182 30.13 -11.88 -20.08
#